data_AF-A0AAV8WTX1-F1
#
_entry.id   AF-A0AAV8WTX1-F1
#
_cell.length_a   1.000
_cell.length_b   1.000
_cell.length_c   1.000
_cell.angle_alpha   90.00
_cell.angle_beta   90.00
_cell.angle_gamma   90.00
#
_symmetry.space_group_name_H-M   'P 1'
#
loop_
_entity.id
_entity.type
_entity.pdbx_description
1 polymer ?
#
loop_
_entity_poly.entity_id
_entity_poly.type
_entity_poly.pdbx_seq_one_letter_code
_entity_poly.pdbx_strand_id
1 'polypeptide(L)'
;MEQRKFLYRLKIYLLAVIFVDLGVMEEILQQLGSTGIKQVLFLVDSTILMRVLRVYQKSKDAVDEGAHDVKMIGWGVENNTPYWLLVNSWNDEWGDNGYFKILRGENHCGIESNIVAGLPKLEN
;
A
#
# COMPACT_ATOMS: atom_id res chain seq x y z
N MET A 1 12.45 36.90 -5.92
CA MET A 1 13.43 35.88 -6.39
C MET A 1 13.35 34.60 -5.57
N GLU A 2 13.27 34.69 -4.23
CA GLU A 2 13.24 33.52 -3.33
C GLU A 2 12.02 32.60 -3.48
N GLN A 3 10.81 33.14 -3.69
CA GLN A 3 9.62 32.29 -3.94
C GLN A 3 9.74 31.41 -5.19
N ARG A 4 10.38 31.90 -6.27
CA ARG A 4 10.58 31.09 -7.49
C ARG A 4 11.62 29.98 -7.29
N LYS A 5 12.65 30.23 -6.48
CA LYS A 5 13.65 29.20 -6.09
C LYS A 5 13.02 28.13 -5.20
N PHE A 6 12.14 28.53 -4.27
CA PHE A 6 11.39 27.59 -3.43
C PHE A 6 10.47 26.69 -4.27
N LEU A 7 9.69 27.27 -5.18
CA LEU A 7 8.85 26.52 -6.11
C LEU A 7 9.65 25.56 -7.01
N TYR A 8 10.84 25.96 -7.47
CA TYR A 8 11.71 25.08 -8.25
C TYR A 8 12.25 23.92 -7.42
N ARG A 9 12.69 24.17 -6.19
CA ARG A 9 13.15 23.11 -5.26
C ARG A 9 12.02 22.15 -4.92
N LEU A 10 10.81 22.66 -4.66
CA LEU A 10 9.64 21.85 -4.38
C LEU A 10 9.25 20.98 -5.59
N LYS A 11 9.32 21.52 -6.81
CA LYS A 11 9.09 20.74 -8.05
C LYS A 11 10.12 19.64 -8.25
N ILE A 12 11.41 19.93 -8.04
CA ILE A 12 12.47 18.92 -8.17
C ILE A 12 12.30 17.82 -7.13
N TYR A 13 11.98 18.19 -5.89
CA TYR A 13 11.76 17.24 -4.80
C TYR A 13 10.54 16.34 -5.08
N LEU A 14 9.43 16.94 -5.50
CA LEU A 14 8.23 16.19 -5.87
C LEU A 14 8.49 15.24 -7.04
N LEU A 15 9.25 15.67 -8.05
CA LEU A 15 9.61 14.82 -9.19
C LEU A 15 10.49 13.63 -8.74
N ALA A 16 11.46 13.88 -7.86
CA ALA A 16 12.33 12.83 -7.32
C ALA A 16 11.54 11.79 -6.49
N VAL A 17 10.60 12.25 -5.66
CA VAL A 17 9.70 11.36 -4.90
C VAL A 17 8.86 10.50 -5.85
N ILE A 18 8.25 11.11 -6.88
CA ILE A 18 7.48 10.38 -7.90
C ILE A 18 8.33 9.29 -8.59
N PHE A 19 9.58 9.59 -8.97
CA PHE A 19 10.44 8.60 -9.62
C PHE A 19 10.83 7.44 -8.69
N VAL A 20 11.05 7.73 -7.41
CA VAL A 20 11.32 6.69 -6.40
C VAL A 20 10.09 5.81 -6.21
N ASP A 21 8.91 6.41 -6.04
CA ASP A 21 7.65 5.68 -5.86
C ASP A 21 7.33 4.81 -7.09
N LEU A 22 7.55 5.33 -8.31
CA LEU A 22 7.39 4.56 -9.55
C LEU A 22 8.33 3.36 -9.62
N GLY A 23 9.59 3.52 -9.23
CA GLY A 23 10.55 2.41 -9.20
C GLY A 23 10.15 1.31 -8.22
N VAL A 24 9.74 1.70 -7.01
CA VAL A 24 9.21 0.77 -6.00
C VAL A 24 7.99 0.02 -6.52
N MET A 25 7.06 0.73 -7.16
CA MET A 25 5.86 0.14 -7.75
C MET A 25 6.16 -0.90 -8.83
N GLU A 26 7.10 -0.64 -9.72
CA GLU A 26 7.53 -1.59 -10.75
C GLU A 26 8.16 -2.86 -10.12
N GLU A 27 8.99 -2.69 -9.09
CA GLU A 27 9.58 -3.80 -8.35
C GLU A 27 8.51 -4.67 -7.69
N ILE A 28 7.52 -4.08 -7.01
CA ILE A 28 6.43 -4.84 -6.36
C ILE A 28 5.66 -5.66 -7.38
N LEU A 29 5.31 -5.05 -8.53
CA LEU A 29 4.56 -5.73 -9.59
C LEU A 29 5.36 -6.89 -10.20
N GLN A 30 6.64 -6.68 -10.47
CA GLN A 30 7.53 -7.73 -10.96
C GLN A 30 7.67 -8.87 -9.93
N GLN A 31 7.77 -8.51 -8.66
CA GLN A 31 7.93 -9.43 -7.57
C GLN A 31 6.65 -10.23 -7.24
N LEU A 32 5.47 -9.63 -7.34
CA LEU A 32 4.19 -10.34 -7.24
C LEU A 32 4.03 -11.35 -8.38
N GLY A 33 4.47 -11.00 -9.60
CA GLY A 33 4.49 -11.94 -10.73
C GLY A 33 5.40 -13.16 -10.53
N SER A 34 6.47 -13.03 -9.72
CA SER A 34 7.47 -14.11 -9.52
C SER A 34 7.29 -14.93 -8.25
N THR A 35 6.65 -14.39 -7.20
CA THR A 35 6.52 -15.06 -5.89
C THR A 35 5.08 -15.12 -5.35
N GLY A 36 4.12 -14.47 -6.03
CA GLY A 36 2.68 -14.53 -5.74
C GLY A 36 2.22 -13.74 -4.51
N ILE A 37 2.85 -13.95 -3.35
CA ILE A 37 2.40 -13.38 -2.07
C ILE A 37 3.53 -12.57 -1.41
N LYS A 38 3.20 -11.38 -0.92
CA LYS A 38 4.10 -10.52 -0.14
C LYS A 38 3.58 -10.30 1.26
N GLN A 39 4.49 -10.20 2.22
CA GLN A 39 4.20 -9.74 3.57
C GLN A 39 4.50 -8.24 3.63
N VAL A 40 3.53 -7.45 4.10
CA VAL A 40 3.60 -5.99 4.02
C VAL A 40 3.08 -5.34 5.29
N LEU A 41 3.77 -4.30 5.74
CA LEU A 41 3.39 -3.49 6.89
C LEU A 41 2.72 -2.19 6.43
N PHE A 42 1.61 -1.82 7.08
CA PHE A 42 1.00 -0.49 6.90
C PHE A 42 0.56 0.10 8.23
N LEU A 43 0.37 1.42 8.22
CA LEU A 43 -0.16 2.15 9.37
C LEU A 43 -1.69 2.02 9.43
N VAL A 44 -2.16 1.56 10.58
CA VAL A 44 -3.59 1.42 10.91
C VAL A 44 -4.07 2.72 11.53
N ASP A 45 -5.25 3.14 11.11
CA ASP A 45 -5.98 4.24 11.73
C ASP A 45 -7.44 3.86 11.97
N SER A 46 -8.15 4.68 12.73
CA SER A 46 -9.53 4.42 13.13
C SER A 46 -10.50 4.21 11.95
N THR A 47 -10.17 4.66 10.73
CA THR A 47 -11.00 4.43 9.53
C THR A 47 -11.02 2.96 9.11
N ILE A 48 -9.86 2.28 9.13
CA ILE A 48 -9.77 0.87 8.69
C ILE A 48 -10.25 -0.10 9.78
N LEU A 49 -10.34 0.35 11.03
CA LEU A 49 -10.98 -0.45 12.08
C LEU A 49 -12.48 -0.66 11.77
N MET A 50 -13.09 0.25 11.02
CA MET A 50 -14.44 0.07 10.48
C MET A 50 -14.42 -0.93 9.32
N ARG A 51 -15.49 -1.72 9.16
CA ARG A 51 -15.62 -2.66 8.04
C ARG A 51 -15.48 -1.94 6.69
N VAL A 52 -14.47 -2.32 5.89
CA VAL A 52 -14.21 -1.72 4.58
C VAL A 52 -14.65 -2.65 3.44
N LEU A 53 -15.52 -2.15 2.55
CA LEU A 53 -16.03 -2.88 1.37
C LEU A 53 -15.58 -2.26 0.03
N ARG A 54 -14.83 -1.16 0.07
CA ARG A 54 -14.33 -0.43 -1.11
C ARG A 54 -12.81 -0.26 -0.99
N VAL A 55 -12.18 0.39 -1.97
CA VAL A 55 -10.76 0.77 -1.84
C VAL A 55 -10.58 1.70 -0.63
N TYR A 56 -9.85 1.21 0.35
CA TYR A 56 -9.52 1.91 1.59
C TYR A 56 -8.68 3.15 1.32
N GLN A 57 -9.14 4.28 1.87
CA GLN A 57 -8.42 5.55 1.96
C GLN A 57 -8.67 6.14 3.35
N LYS A 58 -7.60 6.61 4.00
CA LYS A 58 -7.62 7.14 5.37
C LYS A 58 -8.47 8.41 5.42
N SER A 59 -9.38 8.49 6.39
CA SER A 59 -10.15 9.71 6.63
C SER A 59 -9.26 10.83 7.19
N LYS A 60 -9.60 12.09 6.90
CA LYS A 60 -8.87 13.25 7.44
C LYS A 60 -8.96 13.36 8.97
N ASP A 61 -10.04 12.84 9.54
CA ASP A 61 -10.32 12.87 10.98
C ASP A 61 -9.89 11.57 11.67
N ALA A 62 -9.15 10.71 10.97
CA ALA A 62 -8.73 9.42 11.50
C ALA A 62 -7.62 9.57 12.55
N VAL A 63 -7.68 8.72 13.56
CA VAL A 63 -6.69 8.63 14.63
C VAL A 63 -5.75 7.48 14.32
N ASP A 64 -4.44 7.69 14.41
CA ASP A 64 -3.45 6.63 14.22
C ASP A 64 -3.47 5.64 15.38
N GLU A 65 -3.54 4.34 15.05
CA GLU A 65 -3.71 3.24 16.02
C GLU A 65 -2.48 2.31 16.07
N GLY A 66 -1.57 2.41 15.10
CA GLY A 66 -0.31 1.68 15.09
C GLY A 66 0.07 1.16 13.71
N ALA A 67 0.82 0.06 13.67
CA ALA A 67 1.22 -0.62 12.44
C ALA A 67 0.71 -2.06 12.45
N HIS A 68 0.31 -2.57 11.29
CA HIS A 68 -0.23 -3.92 11.13
C HIS A 68 0.33 -4.59 9.89
N ASP A 69 0.58 -5.89 10.02
CA ASP A 69 1.22 -6.71 9.00
C ASP A 69 0.20 -7.65 8.36
N VAL A 70 0.19 -7.67 7.03
CA VAL A 70 -0.82 -8.36 6.21
C VAL A 70 -0.20 -9.00 4.96
N LYS A 71 -0.96 -9.86 4.28
CA LYS A 71 -0.52 -10.49 3.04
C LYS A 71 -1.07 -9.75 1.83
N MET A 72 -0.21 -9.25 0.96
CA MET A 72 -0.59 -8.71 -0.34
C MET A 72 -0.59 -9.84 -1.37
N ILE A 73 -1.71 -10.01 -2.07
CA ILE A 73 -1.96 -11.16 -2.96
C ILE A 73 -2.34 -10.77 -4.38
N GLY A 74 -2.50 -9.47 -4.65
CA GLY A 74 -2.90 -8.99 -5.96
C GLY A 74 -3.08 -7.49 -6.03
N TRP A 75 -3.51 -7.01 -7.19
CA TRP A 75 -3.80 -5.61 -7.47
C TRP A 75 -4.88 -5.50 -8.54
N GLY A 76 -5.46 -4.32 -8.65
CA GLY A 76 -6.43 -4.04 -9.68
C GLY A 76 -6.79 -2.56 -9.76
N VAL A 77 -7.94 -2.31 -10.37
CA VAL A 77 -8.57 -1.00 -10.44
C VAL A 77 -10.05 -1.19 -10.16
N GLU A 78 -10.61 -0.40 -9.24
CA GLU A 78 -12.04 -0.36 -8.94
C GLU A 78 -12.50 1.10 -9.11
N ASN A 79 -13.46 1.35 -10.01
CA ASN A 79 -13.98 2.70 -10.26
C ASN A 79 -12.90 3.76 -10.54
N ASN A 80 -11.91 3.41 -11.38
CA ASN A 80 -10.72 4.23 -11.67
C ASN A 80 -9.76 4.45 -10.49
N THR A 81 -9.98 3.79 -9.35
CA THR A 81 -9.05 3.81 -8.21
C THR A 81 -8.17 2.56 -8.22
N PRO A 82 -6.84 2.69 -8.42
CA PRO A 82 -5.92 1.57 -8.32
C PRO A 82 -5.84 1.07 -6.89
N TYR A 83 -5.77 -0.25 -6.70
CA TYR A 83 -5.66 -0.86 -5.37
C TYR A 83 -4.67 -2.01 -5.30
N TRP A 84 -4.19 -2.27 -4.09
CA TRP A 84 -3.62 -3.56 -3.66
C TRP A 84 -4.72 -4.40 -3.00
N LEU A 85 -4.75 -5.70 -3.28
CA LEU A 85 -5.64 -6.68 -2.66
C LEU A 85 -4.88 -7.40 -1.55
N LEU A 86 -5.45 -7.39 -0.34
CA LEU A 86 -4.80 -7.90 0.85
C LEU A 86 -5.70 -8.87 1.61
N VAL A 87 -5.05 -9.82 2.29
CA VAL A 87 -5.65 -10.74 3.25
C VAL A 87 -5.32 -10.25 4.64
N ASN A 88 -6.35 -9.96 5.42
CA ASN A 88 -6.21 -9.57 6.82
C ASN A 88 -6.17 -10.80 7.75
N SER A 89 -5.85 -10.56 9.02
CA SER A 89 -5.77 -11.56 10.10
C SER A 89 -6.80 -11.32 11.21
N TRP A 90 -7.85 -10.54 10.94
CA TRP A 90 -8.93 -10.17 11.89
C TRP A 90 -10.23 -10.96 11.67
N ASN A 91 -10.11 -12.26 11.45
CA ASN A 91 -11.21 -13.17 11.07
C ASN A 91 -11.83 -12.87 9.70
N ASP A 92 -12.63 -13.81 9.18
CA ASP A 92 -13.31 -13.71 7.88
C ASP A 92 -14.55 -12.80 7.91
N GLU A 93 -15.18 -12.62 9.07
CA GLU A 93 -16.33 -11.72 9.23
C GLU A 93 -15.98 -10.23 8.99
N TRP A 94 -14.71 -9.87 9.13
CA TRP A 94 -14.23 -8.51 8.89
C TRP A 94 -14.01 -8.25 7.40
N GLY A 95 -14.34 -7.04 6.95
CA GLY A 95 -14.15 -6.61 5.56
C GLY A 95 -15.03 -7.38 4.57
N ASP A 96 -14.42 -7.82 3.48
CA ASP A 96 -15.03 -8.68 2.47
C ASP A 96 -14.46 -10.10 2.62
N ASN A 97 -15.02 -10.90 3.54
CA ASN A 97 -14.56 -12.26 3.83
C ASN A 97 -13.08 -12.34 4.31
N GLY A 98 -12.64 -11.37 5.12
CA GLY A 98 -11.25 -11.25 5.59
C GLY A 98 -10.33 -10.53 4.61
N TYR A 99 -10.82 -10.14 3.43
CA TYR A 99 -10.07 -9.39 2.44
C TYR A 99 -10.38 -7.89 2.51
N PHE A 100 -9.43 -7.09 2.06
CA PHE A 100 -9.64 -5.67 1.83
C PHE A 100 -8.76 -5.14 0.70
N LYS A 101 -9.11 -3.95 0.22
CA LYS A 101 -8.39 -3.23 -0.83
C LYS A 101 -7.86 -1.93 -0.23
N ILE A 102 -6.63 -1.54 -0.54
CA ILE A 102 -6.04 -0.24 -0.16
C ILE A 102 -5.52 0.51 -1.39
N LEU A 103 -5.58 1.84 -1.35
CA LEU A 103 -5.07 2.70 -2.42
C LEU A 103 -3.62 2.34 -2.76
N ARG A 104 -3.35 2.21 -4.07
CA ARG A 104 -2.05 1.81 -4.62
C ARG A 104 -1.44 2.94 -5.44
N GLY A 105 -0.11 3.07 -5.39
CA GLY A 105 0.68 4.01 -6.18
C GLY A 105 0.88 5.37 -5.52
N GLU A 106 0.47 5.51 -4.26
CA GLU A 106 0.65 6.72 -3.44
C GLU A 106 1.31 6.40 -2.09
N ASN A 107 1.86 5.18 -1.93
CA ASN A 107 2.39 4.68 -0.67
C ASN A 107 1.42 4.93 0.51
N HIS A 108 0.13 4.70 0.26
CA HIS A 108 -0.94 5.07 1.18
C HIS A 108 -0.78 4.31 2.50
N CYS A 109 -0.78 5.05 3.62
CA CYS A 109 -0.45 4.50 4.95
C CYS A 109 0.90 3.74 5.02
N GLY A 110 1.86 4.03 4.14
CA GLY A 110 3.17 3.41 4.14
C GLY A 110 3.21 1.97 3.59
N ILE A 111 2.12 1.48 2.99
CA ILE A 111 1.97 0.08 2.52
C ILE A 111 3.05 -0.35 1.50
N GLU A 112 3.62 0.60 0.76
CA GLU A 112 4.65 0.33 -0.27
C GLU A 112 6.08 0.44 0.28
N SER A 113 6.24 0.80 1.57
CA SER A 113 7.56 1.08 2.17
C SER A 113 8.25 -0.14 2.78
N ASN A 114 7.48 -1.13 3.24
CA ASN A 114 8.00 -2.27 4.00
C ASN A 114 7.42 -3.57 3.43
N ILE A 115 8.02 -4.02 2.33
CA ILE A 115 7.56 -5.20 1.59
C ILE A 115 8.63 -6.28 1.69
N VAL A 116 8.22 -7.44 2.19
CA VAL A 116 9.09 -8.59 2.39
C VAL A 116 8.54 -9.80 1.66
N ALA A 117 9.43 -10.59 1.07
CA ALA A 117 9.12 -11.89 0.51
C ALA A 117 10.26 -12.87 0.74
N GLY A 118 9.91 -14.15 0.73
CA GLY A 118 10.85 -15.25 0.74
C GLY A 118 10.54 -16.23 -0.37
N LEU A 119 11.57 -16.95 -0.81
CA LEU A 119 11.40 -18.15 -1.63
C LEU A 119 11.43 -19.36 -0.73
N PRO A 120 10.46 -20.29 -0.82
CA PRO A 120 10.53 -21.53 -0.07
C PRO A 120 11.75 -22.34 -0.52
N LYS A 121 12.45 -22.93 0.44
CA LYS A 121 13.45 -23.94 0.13
C LYS A 121 12.70 -25.19 -0.36
N LEU A 122 12.94 -25.58 -1.60
CA LEU A 122 12.42 -26.85 -2.12
C LEU A 122 13.21 -28.00 -1.48
N GLU A 123 12.51 -29.02 -1.00
CA GLU A 123 13.17 -30.25 -0.53
C GLU A 123 13.77 -31.00 -1.72
N ASN A 124 14.94 -31.62 -1.50
CA ASN A 124 15.68 -32.38 -2.50
C ASN A 124 15.12 -33.79 -2.66
#